data_AF-A0A6H2CWB6-F1
#
_entry.id   AF-A0A6H2CWB6-F1
#
_cell.length_a   1.000
_cell.length_b   1.000
_cell.length_c   1.000
_cell.angle_alpha   90.00
_cell.angle_beta   90.00
_cell.angle_gamma   90.00
#
_symmetry.space_group_name_H-M   'P 1'
#
loop_
_entity.id
_entity.type
_entity.pdbx_description
1 polymer ?
#
loop_
_entity_poly.entity_id
_entity_poly.type
_entity_poly.pdbx_seq_one_letter_code
_entity_poly.pdbx_strand_id
1 'polypeptide(L)'
;MADKGVKYVTSGIPGLHMNGMTCDINFTMQNIIARIIPVFMVALLLAGCAHYPLNMTEEEWTRLSPQQQMDARERQARLDQERAIEMEKVRLEQARKEAEQTRLEEQQEIEAGMIAKYTGVCIGGSRCPGGEKEHIYSLGQFAYVDKIVFKAHDNIGKKHNATVDIFADRIPVAENVDIKQHGSDHTFFVGEITRNIIVKVHNDDEVKITELRIYGSPLKLDKPRIIIKQ
;
A
#
# COMPACT_ATOMS: atom_id res chain seq x y z
N MET A 1 2.21 -29.59 -32.10
CA MET A 1 1.66 -28.72 -33.15
C MET A 1 1.93 -27.28 -32.75
N ALA A 2 2.79 -26.62 -33.54
CA ALA A 2 3.09 -25.19 -33.65
C ALA A 2 3.17 -24.34 -32.37
N ASP A 3 4.39 -24.26 -31.84
CA ASP A 3 4.89 -23.16 -31.01
C ASP A 3 5.11 -21.91 -31.90
N LYS A 4 4.53 -20.76 -31.53
CA LYS A 4 4.65 -19.50 -32.28
C LYS A 4 5.38 -18.48 -31.41
N GLY A 5 6.64 -18.23 -31.79
CA GLY A 5 7.55 -17.31 -31.14
C GLY A 5 7.08 -15.85 -31.13
N VAL A 6 7.32 -15.21 -29.98
CA VAL A 6 7.09 -13.79 -29.73
C VAL A 6 8.33 -13.01 -30.18
N LYS A 7 8.15 -12.07 -31.11
CA LYS A 7 9.17 -11.11 -31.54
C LYS A 7 9.10 -9.87 -30.64
N TYR A 8 10.19 -9.55 -29.96
CA TYR A 8 10.35 -8.28 -29.25
C TYR A 8 10.86 -7.21 -30.22
N VAL A 9 10.10 -6.13 -30.37
CA VAL A 9 10.48 -4.93 -31.14
C VAL A 9 11.05 -3.91 -30.15
N THR A 10 12.33 -3.64 -30.24
CA THR A 10 13.01 -2.56 -29.51
C THR A 10 12.99 -1.29 -30.38
N SER A 11 12.08 -0.36 -30.07
CA SER A 11 12.10 0.99 -30.66
C SER A 11 12.78 1.96 -29.71
N GLY A 12 13.94 2.47 -30.13
CA GLY A 12 14.71 3.49 -29.41
C GLY A 12 14.03 4.86 -29.37
N ILE A 13 14.25 5.58 -28.29
CA ILE A 13 13.84 6.97 -28.10
C ILE A 13 15.08 7.86 -28.24
N PRO A 14 15.13 8.80 -29.20
CA PRO A 14 16.15 9.83 -29.24
C PRO A 14 15.70 11.10 -28.49
N GLY A 15 16.64 11.71 -27.77
CA GLY A 15 16.69 13.17 -27.61
C GLY A 15 16.00 13.78 -26.39
N LEU A 16 16.65 13.69 -25.21
CA LEU A 16 16.41 14.63 -24.11
C LEU A 16 17.33 15.85 -24.29
N HIS A 17 16.75 16.97 -24.71
CA HIS A 17 17.39 18.29 -24.66
C HIS A 17 17.11 18.89 -23.27
N MET A 18 18.08 18.83 -22.35
CA MET A 18 18.02 19.54 -21.08
C MET A 18 18.68 20.91 -21.25
N ASN A 19 17.87 21.95 -21.42
CA ASN A 19 18.36 23.32 -21.29
C ASN A 19 18.40 23.67 -19.79
N GLY A 20 19.62 23.96 -19.34
CA GLY A 20 19.94 24.32 -17.97
C GLY A 20 19.44 25.70 -17.56
N MET A 21 19.26 25.81 -16.25
CA MET A 21 19.38 27.05 -15.50
C MET A 21 19.92 26.67 -14.13
N THR A 22 21.24 26.50 -14.06
CA THR A 22 21.98 26.46 -12.80
C THR A 22 22.35 27.88 -12.44
N CYS A 23 21.80 28.39 -11.33
CA CYS A 23 22.29 29.61 -10.71
C CYS A 23 23.69 29.35 -10.16
N ASP A 24 24.71 29.85 -10.85
CA ASP A 24 26.09 29.87 -10.40
C ASP A 24 26.23 30.82 -9.21
N ILE A 25 26.12 30.25 -8.00
CA ILE A 25 26.54 30.89 -6.77
C ILE A 25 27.60 29.97 -6.14
N ASN A 26 28.87 30.43 -6.15
CA ASN A 26 30.00 29.98 -5.32
C ASN A 26 30.84 28.76 -5.77
N PHE A 27 31.58 28.89 -6.87
CA PHE A 27 32.58 27.92 -7.34
C PHE A 27 33.84 27.78 -6.45
N THR A 28 34.05 28.67 -5.46
CA THR A 28 35.22 28.60 -4.56
C THR A 28 34.97 27.91 -3.22
N MET A 29 33.71 27.80 -2.75
CA MET A 29 33.39 27.08 -1.50
C MET A 29 33.22 25.56 -1.68
N GLN A 30 32.88 25.07 -2.88
CA GLN A 30 32.64 23.64 -3.12
C GLN A 30 33.89 22.76 -2.97
N ASN A 31 35.07 23.25 -3.37
CA ASN A 31 36.32 22.46 -3.29
C ASN A 31 36.86 22.33 -1.85
N ILE A 32 36.55 23.29 -0.97
CA ILE A 32 36.94 23.23 0.44
C ILE A 32 36.03 22.26 1.19
N ILE A 33 34.71 22.35 0.98
CA ILE A 33 33.72 21.47 1.61
C ILE A 33 33.95 20.01 1.20
N ALA A 34 34.21 19.74 -0.08
CA ALA A 34 34.47 18.38 -0.59
C ALA A 34 35.71 17.70 0.03
N ARG A 35 36.69 18.48 0.52
CA ARG A 35 37.91 17.95 1.17
C ARG A 35 37.79 17.82 2.68
N ILE A 36 37.00 18.68 3.34
CA ILE A 36 36.84 18.66 4.81
C ILE A 36 35.86 17.56 5.25
N ILE A 37 34.79 17.31 4.49
CA ILE A 37 33.77 16.29 4.82
C ILE A 37 34.37 14.89 5.08
N PRO A 38 35.24 14.32 4.23
CA PRO A 38 35.77 12.97 4.49
C PRO A 38 36.66 12.93 5.73
N VAL A 39 37.44 13.98 6.01
CA VAL A 39 38.28 14.06 7.21
C VAL A 39 37.41 14.13 8.46
N PHE A 40 36.34 14.90 8.43
CA PHE A 40 35.40 15.01 9.54
C PHE A 40 34.61 13.69 9.77
N MET A 41 34.19 13.01 8.71
CA MET A 41 33.58 11.67 8.82
C MET A 41 34.51 10.64 9.45
N VAL A 42 35.78 10.62 9.05
CA VAL A 42 36.79 9.71 9.64
C VAL A 42 37.01 10.03 11.12
N ALA A 43 37.07 11.32 11.49
CA ALA A 43 37.18 11.73 12.89
C ALA A 43 35.97 11.31 13.74
N LEU A 44 34.75 11.41 13.20
CA LEU A 44 33.53 10.97 13.89
C LEU A 44 33.46 9.44 14.06
N LEU A 45 33.92 8.68 13.07
CA LEU A 45 33.97 7.21 13.16
C LEU A 45 34.96 6.73 14.23
N LEU A 46 36.06 7.46 14.45
CA LEU A 46 37.05 7.12 15.48
C LEU A 46 36.58 7.46 16.91
N ALA A 47 35.68 8.43 17.08
CA ALA A 47 35.17 8.84 18.39
C ALA A 47 34.06 7.94 18.97
N GLY A 48 33.51 6.99 18.20
CA GLY A 48 32.33 6.20 18.58
C GLY A 48 32.61 4.80 19.16
N CYS A 49 33.87 4.36 19.27
CA CYS A 49 34.17 2.95 19.55
C CYS A 49 34.24 2.56 21.04
N ALA A 50 34.07 3.49 21.98
CA ALA A 50 34.16 3.21 23.41
C ALA A 50 32.79 3.40 24.09
N HIS A 51 31.94 2.38 24.02
CA HIS A 51 30.77 2.27 24.89
C HIS A 51 31.10 1.32 26.06
N TYR A 52 31.18 1.86 27.27
CA TYR A 52 31.44 1.08 28.47
C TYR A 52 30.12 0.44 28.97
N PRO A 53 30.15 -0.81 29.45
CA PRO A 53 28.93 -1.51 29.88
C PRO A 53 28.29 -0.83 31.09
N LEU A 54 27.01 -1.09 31.32
CA LEU A 54 26.24 -0.64 32.49
C LEU A 54 26.21 0.90 32.70
N ASN A 55 26.38 1.69 31.62
CA ASN A 55 26.48 3.16 31.68
C ASN A 55 27.59 3.66 32.62
N MET A 56 28.68 2.90 32.77
CA MET A 56 29.84 3.33 33.55
C MET A 56 30.68 4.36 32.79
N THR A 57 31.35 5.25 33.51
CA THR A 57 32.33 6.17 32.91
C THR A 57 33.66 5.47 32.60
N GLU A 58 34.49 6.05 31.73
CA GLU A 58 35.81 5.50 31.40
C GLU A 58 36.71 5.41 32.63
N GLU A 59 36.68 6.44 33.49
CA GLU A 59 37.46 6.48 34.72
C GLU A 59 37.03 5.39 35.71
N GLU A 60 35.73 5.09 35.79
CA GLU A 60 35.22 3.99 36.62
C GLU A 60 35.61 2.63 36.03
N TRP A 61 35.51 2.48 34.71
CA TRP A 61 35.85 1.24 34.01
C TRP A 61 37.33 0.86 34.16
N THR A 62 38.22 1.83 33.98
CA THR A 62 39.68 1.63 34.07
C THR A 62 40.15 1.34 35.50
N ARG A 63 39.38 1.74 36.52
CA ARG A 63 39.63 1.41 37.94
C ARG A 63 39.23 -0.02 38.30
N LEU A 64 38.40 -0.70 37.50
CA LEU A 64 38.04 -2.09 37.73
C LEU A 64 39.21 -3.02 37.41
N SER A 65 39.40 -4.04 38.25
CA SER A 65 40.35 -5.12 37.96
C SER A 65 39.94 -5.89 36.69
N PRO A 66 40.88 -6.56 35.99
CA PRO A 66 40.55 -7.33 34.79
C PRO A 66 39.43 -8.36 35.00
N GLN A 67 39.37 -8.99 36.17
CA GLN A 67 38.30 -9.93 36.51
C GLN A 67 36.93 -9.24 36.64
N GLN A 68 36.89 -8.04 37.25
CA GLN A 68 35.66 -7.25 37.36
C GLN A 68 35.19 -6.71 36.00
N GLN A 69 36.11 -6.38 35.10
CA GLN A 69 35.76 -5.99 33.74
C GLN A 69 35.10 -7.14 32.96
N MET A 70 35.61 -8.37 33.09
CA MET A 70 34.95 -9.53 32.47
C MET A 70 33.54 -9.75 33.03
N ASP A 71 33.39 -9.71 34.36
CA ASP A 71 32.09 -9.90 35.01
C ASP A 71 31.08 -8.80 34.64
N ALA A 72 31.52 -7.55 34.52
CA ALA A 72 30.66 -6.45 34.07
C ALA A 72 30.18 -6.62 32.62
N ARG A 73 31.03 -7.15 31.72
CA ARG A 73 30.63 -7.51 30.35
C ARG A 73 29.63 -8.66 30.32
N GLU A 74 29.84 -9.68 31.14
CA GLU A 74 28.90 -10.80 31.27
C GLU A 74 27.53 -10.34 31.77
N ARG A 75 27.50 -9.46 32.78
CA ARG A 75 26.26 -8.84 33.26
C ARG A 75 25.55 -8.02 32.18
N GLN A 76 26.30 -7.22 31.42
CA GLN A 76 25.73 -6.44 30.31
C GLN A 76 25.14 -7.37 29.24
N ALA A 77 25.88 -8.41 28.84
CA ALA A 77 25.40 -9.38 27.86
C ALA A 77 24.10 -10.07 28.32
N ARG A 78 23.99 -10.40 29.61
CA ARG A 78 22.75 -10.95 30.19
C ARG A 78 21.59 -9.95 30.12
N LEU A 79 21.81 -8.69 30.49
CA LEU A 79 20.77 -7.65 30.40
C LEU A 79 20.33 -7.39 28.96
N ASP A 80 21.27 -7.41 28.02
CA ASP A 80 20.96 -7.23 26.61
C ASP A 80 20.16 -8.43 26.06
N GLN A 81 20.49 -9.66 26.50
CA GLN A 81 19.70 -10.85 26.18
C GLN A 81 18.27 -10.76 26.76
N GLU A 82 18.12 -10.30 28.01
CA GLU A 82 16.81 -10.11 28.65
C GLU A 82 15.97 -9.07 27.90
N ARG A 83 16.56 -7.91 27.55
CA ARG A 83 15.89 -6.87 26.74
C ARG A 83 15.49 -7.37 25.37
N ALA A 84 16.32 -8.18 24.71
CA ALA A 84 15.98 -8.76 23.41
C ALA A 84 14.75 -9.68 23.50
N ILE A 85 14.68 -10.50 24.55
CA ILE A 85 13.52 -11.37 24.81
C ILE A 85 12.27 -10.54 25.11
N GLU A 86 12.40 -9.47 25.88
CA GLU A 86 11.27 -8.57 26.19
C GLU A 86 10.75 -7.85 24.94
N MET A 87 11.64 -7.28 24.13
CA MET A 87 11.27 -6.63 22.87
C MET A 87 10.55 -7.62 21.94
N GLU A 88 10.99 -8.86 21.87
CA GLU A 88 10.32 -9.88 21.06
C GLU A 88 8.91 -10.20 21.57
N LYS A 89 8.72 -10.28 22.90
CA LYS A 89 7.39 -10.44 23.49
C LYS A 89 6.47 -9.27 23.17
N VAL A 90 6.96 -8.04 23.27
CA VAL A 90 6.19 -6.83 22.93
C VAL A 90 5.78 -6.83 21.46
N ARG A 91 6.71 -7.19 20.55
CA ARG A 91 6.41 -7.31 19.11
C ARG A 91 5.37 -8.38 18.83
N LEU A 92 5.49 -9.54 19.48
CA LEU A 92 4.52 -10.62 19.34
C LEU A 92 3.13 -10.22 19.87
N GLU A 93 3.07 -9.55 21.03
CA GLU A 93 1.80 -9.05 21.59
C GLU A 93 1.16 -8.00 20.69
N GLN A 94 1.96 -7.07 20.15
CA GLN A 94 1.47 -6.06 19.22
C GLN A 94 0.91 -6.69 17.94
N ALA A 95 1.63 -7.64 17.34
CA ALA A 95 1.17 -8.35 16.16
C ALA A 95 -0.12 -9.14 16.44
N ARG A 96 -0.28 -9.70 17.64
CA ARG A 96 -1.53 -10.37 18.05
C ARG A 96 -2.71 -9.40 18.14
N LYS A 97 -2.51 -8.22 18.75
CA LYS A 97 -3.54 -7.19 18.85
C LYS A 97 -3.98 -6.70 17.47
N GLU A 98 -3.03 -6.45 16.57
CA GLU A 98 -3.31 -6.03 15.19
C GLU A 98 -4.08 -7.10 14.40
N ALA A 99 -3.69 -8.37 14.55
CA ALA A 99 -4.41 -9.48 13.92
C ALA A 99 -5.82 -9.66 14.49
N GLU A 100 -6.00 -9.51 15.80
CA GLU A 100 -7.32 -9.57 16.45
C GLU A 100 -8.22 -8.42 15.99
N GLN A 101 -7.68 -7.19 15.94
CA GLN A 101 -8.42 -6.04 15.45
C GLN A 101 -8.87 -6.22 14.00
N THR A 102 -7.98 -6.67 13.11
CA THR A 102 -8.32 -6.97 11.71
C THR A 102 -9.48 -7.98 11.63
N ARG A 103 -9.46 -9.04 12.46
CA ARG A 103 -10.54 -10.04 12.48
C ARG A 103 -11.86 -9.47 12.97
N LEU A 104 -11.84 -8.59 13.97
CA LEU A 104 -13.04 -7.92 14.47
C LEU A 104 -13.63 -6.99 13.41
N GLU A 105 -12.79 -6.23 12.71
CA GLU A 105 -13.22 -5.37 11.61
C GLU A 105 -13.85 -6.20 10.48
N GLU A 106 -13.22 -7.29 10.06
CA GLU A 106 -13.79 -8.21 9.06
C GLU A 106 -15.15 -8.79 9.49
N GLN A 107 -15.29 -9.19 10.76
CA GLN A 107 -16.57 -9.68 11.31
C GLN A 107 -17.65 -8.59 11.27
N GLN A 108 -17.31 -7.36 11.68
CA GLN A 108 -18.24 -6.24 11.63
C GLN A 108 -18.69 -5.94 10.19
N GLU A 109 -17.81 -6.07 9.20
CA GLU A 109 -18.21 -5.88 7.80
C GLU A 109 -19.15 -6.97 7.28
N ILE A 110 -18.91 -8.23 7.67
CA ILE A 110 -19.80 -9.35 7.33
C ILE A 110 -21.18 -9.16 7.98
N GLU A 111 -21.21 -8.78 9.26
CA GLU A 111 -22.46 -8.50 9.99
C GLU A 111 -23.20 -7.28 9.41
N ALA A 112 -22.46 -6.30 8.88
CA ALA A 112 -23.02 -5.16 8.17
C ALA A 112 -23.60 -5.53 6.78
N GLY A 113 -23.57 -6.80 6.38
CA GLY A 113 -24.17 -7.30 5.15
C GLY A 113 -23.27 -7.13 3.92
N MET A 114 -21.94 -7.10 4.10
CA MET A 114 -21.02 -7.14 2.97
C MET A 114 -21.14 -8.48 2.22
N ILE A 115 -21.43 -8.42 0.93
CA ILE A 115 -21.60 -9.61 0.07
C ILE A 115 -20.40 -9.87 -0.83
N ALA A 116 -19.59 -8.85 -1.12
CA ALA A 116 -18.39 -8.98 -1.94
C ALA A 116 -17.36 -7.89 -1.63
N LYS A 117 -16.09 -8.24 -1.81
CA LYS A 117 -14.93 -7.35 -1.66
C LYS A 117 -13.93 -7.59 -2.78
N TYR A 118 -13.46 -6.52 -3.40
CA TYR A 118 -12.44 -6.54 -4.45
C TYR A 118 -11.34 -5.53 -4.12
N THR A 119 -10.11 -5.80 -4.54
CA THR A 119 -8.95 -4.95 -4.22
C THR A 119 -8.01 -4.79 -5.41
N GLY A 120 -7.40 -3.61 -5.51
CA GLY A 120 -6.18 -3.41 -6.31
C GLY A 120 -6.37 -3.38 -7.83
N VAL A 121 -7.40 -2.69 -8.32
CA VAL A 121 -7.65 -2.52 -9.76
C VAL A 121 -7.16 -1.16 -10.24
N CYS A 122 -6.53 -1.10 -11.41
CA CYS A 122 -6.14 0.13 -12.11
C CYS A 122 -6.94 0.20 -13.41
N ILE A 123 -7.63 1.31 -13.64
CA ILE A 123 -8.44 1.56 -14.85
C ILE A 123 -8.07 2.91 -15.47
N GLY A 124 -8.21 2.99 -16.80
CA GLY A 124 -7.99 4.22 -17.56
C GLY A 124 -6.53 4.49 -17.93
N GLY A 125 -6.37 5.48 -18.81
CA GLY A 125 -5.10 5.99 -19.33
C GLY A 125 -4.09 4.93 -19.81
N SER A 126 -2.84 5.36 -19.95
CA SER A 126 -1.74 4.54 -20.49
C SER A 126 -0.86 3.95 -19.40
N ARG A 127 -1.02 4.40 -18.15
CA ARG A 127 -0.26 3.90 -17.00
C ARG A 127 -0.89 2.68 -16.35
N CYS A 128 -2.19 2.44 -16.51
CA CYS A 128 -2.81 1.21 -16.03
C CYS A 128 -2.55 0.04 -17.01
N PRO A 129 -2.22 -1.16 -16.50
CA PRO A 129 -2.10 -2.35 -17.34
C PRO A 129 -3.39 -2.60 -18.12
N GLY A 130 -3.28 -2.76 -19.44
CA GLY A 130 -4.42 -3.01 -20.32
C GLY A 130 -5.13 -1.76 -20.85
N GLY A 131 -5.00 -0.61 -20.17
CA GLY A 131 -5.63 0.65 -20.61
C GLY A 131 -7.16 0.59 -20.74
N GLU A 132 -7.80 -0.36 -20.06
CA GLU A 132 -9.25 -0.54 -20.10
C GLU A 132 -9.92 0.64 -19.40
N LYS A 133 -10.88 1.27 -20.09
CA LYS A 133 -11.65 2.39 -19.54
C LYS A 133 -12.80 1.94 -18.63
N GLU A 134 -13.06 0.64 -18.56
CA GLU A 134 -14.10 0.06 -17.73
C GLU A 134 -13.58 -1.19 -17.03
N HIS A 135 -14.10 -1.45 -15.84
CA HIS A 135 -13.87 -2.71 -15.15
C HIS A 135 -15.17 -3.23 -14.57
N ILE A 136 -15.38 -4.54 -14.71
CA ILE A 136 -16.61 -5.23 -14.33
C ILE A 136 -16.33 -6.11 -13.11
N TYR A 137 -16.96 -5.78 -12.00
CA TYR A 137 -16.92 -6.54 -10.76
C TYR A 137 -18.12 -7.48 -10.70
N SER A 138 -17.91 -8.76 -11.02
CA SER A 138 -18.98 -9.76 -11.03
C SER A 138 -19.22 -10.35 -9.65
N LEU A 139 -20.46 -10.28 -9.17
CA LEU A 139 -20.91 -10.90 -7.91
C LEU A 139 -21.08 -12.43 -8.03
N GLY A 140 -20.94 -13.00 -9.22
CA GLY A 140 -21.15 -14.42 -9.52
C GLY A 140 -22.64 -14.84 -9.57
N GLN A 141 -23.48 -14.25 -8.72
CA GLN A 141 -24.93 -14.47 -8.64
C GLN A 141 -25.69 -13.14 -8.57
N PHE A 142 -27.00 -13.15 -8.80
CA PHE A 142 -27.82 -11.97 -8.57
C PHE A 142 -27.91 -11.69 -7.07
N ALA A 143 -27.77 -10.43 -6.70
CA ALA A 143 -27.94 -9.95 -5.33
C ALA A 143 -28.74 -8.65 -5.33
N TYR A 144 -29.51 -8.42 -4.28
CA TYR A 144 -30.02 -7.09 -3.97
C TYR A 144 -28.87 -6.28 -3.36
N VAL A 145 -28.41 -5.24 -4.03
CA VAL A 145 -27.31 -4.38 -3.57
C VAL A 145 -27.90 -3.15 -2.91
N ASP A 146 -27.62 -2.95 -1.63
CA ASP A 146 -28.05 -1.79 -0.86
C ASP A 146 -27.12 -0.61 -1.13
N LYS A 147 -25.82 -0.80 -0.88
CA LYS A 147 -24.81 0.25 -1.08
C LYS A 147 -23.48 -0.31 -1.59
N ILE A 148 -22.73 0.55 -2.24
CA ILE A 148 -21.36 0.33 -2.67
C ILE A 148 -20.48 1.35 -1.96
N VAL A 149 -19.38 0.88 -1.39
CA VAL A 149 -18.32 1.72 -0.85
C VAL A 149 -17.06 1.39 -1.61
N PHE A 150 -16.43 2.37 -2.26
CA PHE A 150 -15.13 2.13 -2.87
C PHE A 150 -14.14 3.24 -2.54
N LYS A 151 -12.89 2.84 -2.39
CA LYS A 151 -11.75 3.70 -2.08
C LYS A 151 -10.85 3.77 -3.29
N ALA A 152 -10.73 4.96 -3.87
CA ALA A 152 -9.93 5.17 -5.06
C ALA A 152 -9.12 6.44 -5.01
N HIS A 153 -8.05 6.49 -5.79
CA HIS A 153 -7.22 7.67 -6.01
C HIS A 153 -6.74 7.76 -7.46
N ASP A 154 -6.42 8.97 -7.93
CA ASP A 154 -5.90 9.24 -9.29
C ASP A 154 -4.42 9.64 -9.31
N ASN A 155 -3.70 9.39 -8.21
CA ASN A 155 -2.25 9.60 -8.12
C ASN A 155 -1.41 8.52 -8.84
N ILE A 156 -1.62 8.34 -10.14
CA ILE A 156 -0.86 7.41 -10.99
C ILE A 156 -0.18 8.17 -12.14
N GLY A 157 -0.92 9.07 -12.78
CA GLY A 157 -0.48 9.84 -13.94
C GLY A 157 0.12 11.21 -13.58
N LYS A 158 0.29 12.04 -14.62
CA LYS A 158 0.61 13.48 -14.46
C LYS A 158 -0.64 14.34 -14.31
N LYS A 159 -1.80 13.79 -14.67
CA LYS A 159 -3.11 14.43 -14.56
C LYS A 159 -3.79 13.86 -13.31
N HIS A 160 -4.61 14.70 -12.69
CA HIS A 160 -5.31 14.41 -11.43
C HIS A 160 -6.73 14.99 -11.50
N ASN A 161 -7.44 14.67 -12.56
CA ASN A 161 -8.81 15.11 -12.80
C ASN A 161 -9.67 13.95 -13.29
N ALA A 162 -9.41 12.77 -12.73
CA ALA A 162 -10.09 11.56 -13.12
C ALA A 162 -11.53 11.58 -12.58
N THR A 163 -12.48 11.32 -13.48
CA THR A 163 -13.89 11.17 -13.14
C THR A 163 -14.35 9.77 -13.52
N VAL A 164 -15.22 9.19 -12.69
CA VAL A 164 -15.77 7.85 -12.90
C VAL A 164 -17.29 7.84 -12.87
N ASP A 165 -17.86 6.93 -13.64
CA ASP A 165 -19.25 6.52 -13.57
C ASP A 165 -19.34 5.13 -12.94
N ILE A 166 -20.45 4.89 -12.26
CA ILE A 166 -20.76 3.65 -11.57
C ILE A 166 -22.10 3.16 -12.08
N PHE A 167 -22.13 1.90 -12.51
CA PHE A 167 -23.36 1.24 -12.94
C PHE A 167 -23.58 -0.04 -12.14
N ALA A 168 -24.86 -0.33 -11.87
CA ALA A 168 -25.35 -1.64 -11.47
C ALA A 168 -25.94 -2.30 -12.72
N ASP A 169 -25.20 -3.24 -13.31
CA ASP A 169 -25.40 -3.78 -14.66
C ASP A 169 -25.50 -2.67 -15.73
N ARG A 170 -26.72 -2.22 -16.07
CA ARG A 170 -26.97 -1.17 -17.08
C ARG A 170 -27.63 0.07 -16.49
N ILE A 171 -27.82 0.12 -15.18
CA ILE A 171 -28.49 1.20 -14.47
C ILE A 171 -27.41 2.13 -13.90
N PRO A 172 -27.38 3.42 -14.27
CA PRO A 172 -26.44 4.37 -13.68
C PRO A 172 -26.76 4.57 -12.20
N VAL A 173 -25.75 4.39 -11.35
CA VAL A 173 -25.82 4.63 -9.89
C VAL A 173 -25.27 6.01 -9.57
N ALA A 174 -24.14 6.37 -10.18
CA ALA A 174 -23.53 7.69 -10.05
C ALA A 174 -22.76 8.00 -11.33
N GLU A 175 -22.74 9.28 -11.72
CA GLU A 175 -22.06 9.75 -12.92
C GLU A 175 -21.11 10.90 -12.55
N ASN A 176 -19.99 11.00 -13.27
CA ASN A 176 -19.00 12.07 -13.12
C ASN A 176 -18.46 12.24 -11.68
N VAL A 177 -18.25 11.13 -10.97
CA VAL A 177 -17.67 11.15 -9.61
C VAL A 177 -16.19 11.53 -9.71
N ASP A 178 -15.84 12.68 -9.14
CA ASP A 178 -14.47 13.17 -9.07
C ASP A 178 -13.63 12.35 -8.06
N ILE A 179 -12.51 11.80 -8.53
CA ILE A 179 -11.60 10.99 -7.72
C ILE A 179 -10.43 11.85 -7.24
N LYS A 180 -10.18 11.85 -5.92
CA LYS A 180 -9.13 12.69 -5.32
C LYS A 180 -7.75 12.04 -5.40
N GLN A 181 -6.72 12.87 -5.54
CA GLN A 181 -5.31 12.44 -5.58
C GLN A 181 -4.86 11.67 -4.33
N HIS A 182 -5.25 12.12 -3.14
CA HIS A 182 -4.87 11.44 -1.89
C HIS A 182 -5.74 10.22 -1.56
N GLY A 183 -6.72 9.95 -2.41
CA GLY A 183 -7.73 8.95 -2.22
C GLY A 183 -8.83 9.39 -1.27
N SER A 184 -10.03 8.88 -1.53
CA SER A 184 -11.21 9.10 -0.71
C SER A 184 -12.11 7.87 -0.75
N ASP A 185 -12.87 7.69 0.33
CA ASP A 185 -13.97 6.73 0.35
C ASP A 185 -15.19 7.37 -0.30
N HIS A 186 -15.78 6.67 -1.26
CA HIS A 186 -17.01 7.09 -1.94
C HIS A 186 -18.11 6.07 -1.65
N THR A 187 -19.26 6.56 -1.19
CA THR A 187 -20.40 5.71 -0.83
C THR A 187 -21.60 6.05 -1.70
N PHE A 188 -22.23 5.03 -2.28
CA PHE A 188 -23.40 5.17 -3.14
C PHE A 188 -24.46 4.16 -2.72
N PHE A 189 -25.70 4.62 -2.63
CA PHE A 189 -26.85 3.74 -2.43
C PHE A 189 -27.35 3.28 -3.80
N VAL A 190 -27.54 1.98 -3.96
CA VAL A 190 -27.91 1.33 -5.22
C VAL A 190 -29.39 0.97 -5.18
N GLY A 191 -29.82 0.17 -4.19
CA GLY A 191 -31.21 -0.23 -4.03
C GLY A 191 -31.77 -1.16 -5.12
N GLU A 192 -30.92 -1.84 -5.88
CA GLU A 192 -31.29 -2.60 -7.08
C GLU A 192 -30.80 -4.05 -7.05
N ILE A 193 -31.52 -4.92 -7.76
CA ILE A 193 -31.06 -6.30 -8.02
C ILE A 193 -30.06 -6.26 -9.17
N THR A 194 -28.82 -6.66 -8.91
CA THR A 194 -27.76 -6.65 -9.92
C THR A 194 -26.84 -7.86 -9.80
N ARG A 195 -26.12 -8.16 -10.88
CA ARG A 195 -25.08 -9.18 -10.91
C ARG A 195 -23.67 -8.59 -11.03
N ASN A 196 -23.55 -7.40 -11.63
CA ASN A 196 -22.27 -6.80 -11.90
C ASN A 196 -22.27 -5.33 -11.50
N ILE A 197 -21.21 -4.90 -10.83
CA ILE A 197 -20.91 -3.48 -10.67
C ILE A 197 -19.89 -3.10 -11.73
N ILE A 198 -20.17 -2.04 -12.48
CA ILE A 198 -19.28 -1.56 -13.54
C ILE A 198 -18.78 -0.19 -13.12
N VAL A 199 -17.46 0.00 -13.15
CA VAL A 199 -16.85 1.31 -12.94
C VAL A 199 -16.18 1.72 -14.24
N LYS A 200 -16.52 2.91 -14.74
CA LYS A 200 -16.05 3.43 -16.02
C LYS A 200 -15.35 4.76 -15.82
N VAL A 201 -14.19 4.96 -16.43
CA VAL A 201 -13.45 6.22 -16.42
C VAL A 201 -13.83 7.03 -17.65
N HIS A 202 -14.16 8.31 -17.47
CA HIS A 202 -14.57 9.20 -18.57
C HIS A 202 -13.39 9.76 -19.36
N ASN A 203 -12.35 10.20 -18.66
CA ASN A 203 -11.19 10.86 -19.25
C ASN A 203 -10.07 9.84 -19.54
N ASP A 204 -9.05 10.25 -20.30
CA ASP A 204 -7.82 9.45 -20.47
C ASP A 204 -6.93 9.44 -19.22
N ASP A 205 -7.50 9.73 -18.04
CA ASP A 205 -6.80 9.73 -16.76
C ASP A 205 -6.83 8.35 -16.12
N GLU A 206 -5.99 8.14 -15.12
CA GLU A 206 -5.78 6.85 -14.47
C GLU A 206 -6.36 6.83 -13.05
N VAL A 207 -7.18 5.83 -12.75
CA VAL A 207 -7.79 5.63 -11.42
C VAL A 207 -7.35 4.30 -10.85
N LYS A 208 -6.86 4.32 -9.60
CA LYS A 208 -6.60 3.12 -8.81
C LYS A 208 -7.73 2.93 -7.82
N ILE A 209 -8.50 1.86 -7.98
CA ILE A 209 -9.45 1.38 -6.99
C ILE A 209 -8.69 0.47 -6.04
N THR A 210 -8.41 0.99 -4.85
CA THR A 210 -7.71 0.25 -3.80
C THR A 210 -8.60 -0.83 -3.20
N GLU A 211 -9.87 -0.50 -2.97
CA GLU A 211 -10.86 -1.39 -2.37
C GLU A 211 -12.26 -1.05 -2.90
N LEU A 212 -13.06 -2.08 -3.17
CA LEU A 212 -14.49 -1.99 -3.48
C LEU A 212 -15.23 -2.98 -2.57
N ARG A 213 -16.11 -2.47 -1.71
CA ARG A 213 -16.99 -3.22 -0.81
C ARG A 213 -18.43 -3.06 -1.28
N ILE A 214 -19.12 -4.18 -1.41
CA ILE A 214 -20.52 -4.23 -1.87
C ILE A 214 -21.35 -4.82 -0.75
N TYR A 215 -22.40 -4.10 -0.35
CA TYR A 215 -23.29 -4.48 0.73
C TYR A 215 -24.68 -4.80 0.18
N GLY A 216 -25.35 -5.78 0.76
CA GLY A 216 -26.66 -6.20 0.31
C GLY A 216 -27.03 -7.60 0.76
N SER A 217 -27.76 -8.31 -0.09
CA SER A 217 -28.22 -9.68 0.19
C SER A 217 -28.22 -10.52 -1.08
N PRO A 218 -27.53 -11.68 -1.12
CA PRO A 218 -27.60 -12.58 -2.26
C PRO A 218 -29.03 -13.08 -2.48
N LEU A 219 -29.47 -13.12 -3.73
CA LEU A 219 -30.77 -13.73 -4.05
C LEU A 219 -30.62 -15.24 -3.99
N LYS A 220 -31.30 -15.85 -3.04
CA LYS A 220 -31.50 -17.31 -3.00
C LYS A 220 -32.45 -17.66 -4.12
N LEU A 221 -31.92 -18.03 -5.28
CA LEU A 221 -32.72 -18.70 -6.29
C LEU A 221 -33.11 -20.05 -5.70
N ASP A 222 -34.38 -20.18 -5.33
CA ASP A 222 -34.92 -21.47 -4.93
C ASP A 222 -34.60 -22.49 -6.03
N LYS A 223 -34.03 -23.64 -5.64
CA LYS A 223 -33.76 -24.72 -6.58
C LYS A 223 -35.05 -24.97 -7.37
N PRO A 224 -35.00 -24.94 -8.72
CA PRO A 224 -36.21 -25.15 -9.51
C PRO A 224 -36.83 -26.47 -9.09
N ARG A 225 -38.06 -26.44 -8.55
CA ARG A 225 -38.83 -27.66 -8.31
C ARG A 225 -39.15 -28.23 -9.68
N ILE A 226 -38.42 -29.27 -10.08
CA ILE A 226 -38.77 -30.06 -11.27
C ILE A 226 -40.06 -30.80 -10.91
N ILE A 227 -41.20 -30.26 -11.35
CA ILE A 227 -42.48 -30.96 -11.27
C ILE A 227 -42.50 -31.95 -12.43
N ILE A 228 -42.12 -33.20 -12.17
CA ILE A 228 -42.36 -34.30 -13.10
C ILE A 228 -43.86 -34.59 -13.02
N LYS A 229 -44.62 -34.17 -14.03
CA LYS A 229 -46.01 -34.62 -14.20
C LYS A 229 -45.94 -36.09 -14.66
N GLN A 230 -46.46 -36.99 -13.82
CA GLN A 230 -46.73 -38.39 -14.19
C GLN A 230 -48.01 -38.48 -15.02
#